data_AF-A0A183SBD1-F1
#
_entry.id   AF-A0A183SBD1-F1
#
_cell.length_a   1.000
_cell.length_b   1.000
_cell.length_c   1.000
_cell.angle_alpha   90.00
_cell.angle_beta   90.00
_cell.angle_gamma   90.00
#
_symmetry.space_group_name_H-M   'P 1'
#
loop_
_entity.id
_entity.type
_entity.pdbx_description
1 polymer ?
#
loop_
_entity_poly.entity_id
_entity_poly.type
_entity_poly.pdbx_seq_one_letter_code
_entity_poly.pdbx_strand_id
1 'polypeptide(L)'
;MGDNSLGNLIKNLQKLDAFQHSAPPPEKLTCITDFARWEVRFKDNLQGADAKAQSVAILALLDNKVYDPTRSADISAVLTPLVVLDGLWEILGSSEHP
;
A
#
# COMPACT_ATOMS: atom_id res chain seq x y z
N MET A 1 -41.33 8.73 14.48
CA MET A 1 -39.98 9.07 14.96
C MET A 1 -39.09 8.98 13.74
N GLY A 2 -38.74 10.13 13.17
CA GLY A 2 -38.24 10.25 11.79
C GLY A 2 -36.78 9.88 11.64
N ASP A 3 -36.57 8.85 10.84
CA ASP A 3 -35.42 8.38 10.09
C ASP A 3 -34.43 9.49 9.71
N ASN A 4 -33.49 9.72 10.63
CA ASN A 4 -32.28 10.52 10.52
C ASN A 4 -31.13 9.78 9.78
N SER A 5 -31.41 8.62 9.20
CA SER A 5 -30.44 7.75 8.54
C SER A 5 -29.88 8.36 7.26
N LEU A 6 -30.70 9.06 6.46
CA LEU A 6 -30.26 9.66 5.20
C LEU A 6 -29.30 10.84 5.42
N GLY A 7 -29.58 11.69 6.41
CA GLY A 7 -28.70 12.81 6.76
C GLY A 7 -27.36 12.35 7.33
N ASN A 8 -27.37 11.22 8.07
CA ASN A 8 -26.15 10.61 8.57
C ASN A 8 -25.34 9.94 7.44
N LEU A 9 -26.02 9.29 6.48
CA LEU A 9 -25.38 8.71 5.30
C LEU A 9 -24.69 9.80 4.45
N ILE A 10 -25.37 10.91 4.18
CA ILE A 10 -24.80 12.03 3.41
C ILE A 10 -23.57 12.62 4.12
N LYS A 11 -23.60 12.80 5.44
CA LYS A 11 -22.44 13.28 6.20
C LYS A 11 -21.25 12.33 6.16
N ASN A 12 -21.49 11.01 6.15
CA ASN A 12 -20.42 10.02 6.01
C ASN A 12 -19.87 9.99 4.58
N LEU A 13 -20.73 10.14 3.57
CA LEU A 13 -20.31 10.24 2.16
C LEU A 13 -19.48 11.50 1.91
N GLN A 14 -19.88 12.64 2.48
CA GLN A 14 -19.10 13.89 2.40
C GLN A 14 -17.75 13.80 3.14
N LYS A 15 -17.65 12.99 4.20
CA LYS A 15 -16.37 12.69 4.87
C LYS A 15 -15.46 11.77 4.04
N LEU A 16 -16.05 10.83 3.30
CA LEU A 16 -15.35 9.99 2.32
C LEU A 16 -14.88 10.80 1.12
N ASP A 17 -15.68 11.78 0.68
CA ASP A 17 -15.33 12.73 -0.38
C ASP A 17 -14.23 13.70 0.08
N ALA A 18 -14.27 14.16 1.34
CA ALA A 18 -13.17 14.91 1.96
C ALA A 18 -11.89 14.08 2.14
N PHE A 19 -12.00 12.73 2.11
CA PHE A 19 -10.86 11.82 2.00
C PHE A 19 -10.21 11.84 0.60
N GLN A 20 -10.81 12.51 -0.40
CA GLN A 20 -10.15 12.78 -1.68
C GLN A 20 -9.05 13.84 -1.59
N HIS A 21 -8.89 14.48 -0.42
CA HIS A 21 -7.68 15.22 -0.06
C HIS A 21 -6.58 14.32 0.55
N SER A 22 -6.84 13.02 0.72
CA SER A 22 -5.82 12.02 1.02
C SER A 22 -4.87 11.91 -0.17
N ALA A 23 -3.61 11.61 0.14
CA ALA A 23 -2.57 11.38 -0.84
C ALA A 23 -3.09 10.52 -2.01
N PRO A 24 -2.63 10.77 -3.25
CA PRO A 24 -3.05 10.01 -4.41
C PRO A 24 -2.88 8.50 -4.13
N PRO A 25 -3.76 7.65 -4.69
CA PRO A 25 -3.65 6.21 -4.56
C PRO A 25 -2.20 5.78 -4.80
N PRO A 26 -1.65 4.90 -3.94
CA PRO A 26 -0.26 4.52 -4.07
C PRO A 26 -0.03 3.93 -5.46
N GLU A 27 1.00 4.44 -6.14
CA GLU A 27 1.34 4.08 -7.51
C GLU A 27 1.79 2.61 -7.57
N LYS A 28 1.68 1.97 -8.74
CA LYS A 28 2.22 0.63 -8.93
C LYS A 28 3.75 0.66 -8.76
N LEU A 29 4.30 -0.26 -7.97
CA LEU A 29 5.73 -0.39 -7.78
C LEU A 29 6.35 -1.07 -9.01
N THR A 30 7.14 -0.32 -9.77
CA THR A 30 7.88 -0.80 -10.94
C THR A 30 9.38 -0.82 -10.66
N CYS A 31 10.17 -1.52 -11.48
CA CYS A 31 11.63 -1.58 -11.33
C CYS A 31 12.34 -0.22 -11.50
N ILE A 32 11.67 0.81 -12.04
CA ILE A 32 12.22 2.16 -12.24
C ILE A 32 11.73 3.16 -11.19
N THR A 33 10.79 2.74 -10.34
CA THR A 33 10.23 3.58 -9.29
C THR A 33 11.25 3.73 -8.17
N ASP A 34 11.48 4.95 -7.70
CA ASP A 34 12.22 5.21 -6.46
C ASP A 34 11.52 4.51 -5.29
N PHE A 35 12.11 3.40 -4.83
CA PHE A 35 11.48 2.54 -3.85
C PHE A 35 11.37 3.20 -2.47
N ALA A 36 12.36 3.99 -2.05
CA ALA A 36 12.29 4.75 -0.79
C ALA A 36 11.12 5.74 -0.80
N ARG A 37 10.97 6.48 -1.91
CA ARG A 37 9.84 7.41 -2.06
C ARG A 37 8.50 6.70 -2.16
N TRP A 38 8.46 5.51 -2.77
CA TRP A 38 7.26 4.70 -2.85
C TRP A 38 6.86 4.15 -1.47
N GLU A 39 7.81 3.65 -0.69
CA GLU A 39 7.61 3.10 0.65
C GLU A 39 7.03 4.14 1.61
N VAL A 40 7.56 5.38 1.61
CA VAL A 40 7.02 6.48 2.42
C VAL A 40 5.55 6.74 2.08
N ARG A 41 5.23 6.88 0.79
CA ARG A 41 3.85 7.10 0.33
C ARG A 41 2.94 5.92 0.66
N PHE A 42 3.45 4.70 0.62
CA PHE A 42 2.69 3.50 0.97
C PHE A 42 2.35 3.46 2.47
N LYS A 43 3.33 3.76 3.34
CA LYS A 43 3.15 3.83 4.80
C LYS A 43 2.14 4.90 5.20
N ASP A 44 2.18 6.06 4.53
CA ASP A 44 1.23 7.14 4.77
C ASP A 44 -0.20 6.73 4.36
N ASN A 45 -0.35 6.09 3.19
CA ASN A 45 -1.66 5.68 2.66
C ASN A 45 -2.34 4.56 3.46
N LEU A 46 -1.57 3.67 4.10
CA LEU A 46 -2.11 2.55 4.87
C LEU A 46 -1.98 2.72 6.38
N GLN A 47 -1.79 3.97 6.83
CA GLN A 47 -1.81 4.31 8.24
C GLN A 47 -3.16 3.88 8.85
N GLY A 48 -3.12 2.97 9.82
CA GLY A 48 -4.30 2.44 10.50
C GLY A 48 -4.91 1.16 9.90
N ALA A 49 -4.40 0.67 8.76
CA ALA A 49 -4.73 -0.67 8.29
C ALA A 49 -4.02 -1.75 9.13
N ASP A 50 -4.63 -2.94 9.26
CA ASP A 50 -3.98 -4.05 9.94
C ASP A 50 -2.79 -4.61 9.12
N ALA A 51 -1.85 -5.26 9.80
CA ALA A 51 -0.61 -5.75 9.18
C ALA A 51 -0.84 -6.74 8.02
N LYS A 52 -1.92 -7.53 8.06
CA LYS A 52 -2.22 -8.46 6.97
C LYS A 52 -2.77 -7.70 5.76
N ALA A 53 -3.69 -6.76 5.98
CA ALA A 53 -4.19 -5.88 4.93
C ALA A 53 -3.06 -5.06 4.28
N GLN A 54 -2.11 -4.57 5.07
CA GLN A 54 -0.91 -3.90 4.56
C GLN A 54 -0.09 -4.83 3.67
N SER A 55 0.22 -6.04 4.11
CA SER A 55 1.02 -6.99 3.31
C SER A 55 0.35 -7.38 2.00
N VAL A 56 -0.97 -7.59 2.02
CA VAL A 56 -1.76 -7.83 0.80
C VAL A 56 -1.70 -6.62 -0.13
N ALA A 57 -1.83 -5.41 0.41
CA ALA A 57 -1.79 -4.18 -0.38
C ALA A 57 -0.41 -3.92 -1.00
N ILE A 58 0.70 -4.22 -0.29
CA ILE A 58 2.06 -4.15 -0.88
C ILE A 58 2.11 -5.02 -2.14
N LEU A 59 1.71 -6.29 -2.02
CA LEU A 59 1.79 -7.24 -3.13
C LEU A 59 0.85 -6.91 -4.28
N ALA A 60 -0.33 -6.36 -3.99
CA ALA A 60 -1.29 -5.93 -5.00
C ALA A 60 -0.80 -4.73 -5.83
N LEU A 61 0.12 -3.94 -5.28
CA LEU A 61 0.71 -2.78 -5.94
C LEU A 61 1.97 -3.11 -6.73
N LEU A 62 2.46 -4.36 -6.69
CA LEU A 62 3.62 -4.74 -7.49
C LEU A 62 3.27 -4.80 -8.97
N ASP A 63 4.12 -4.23 -9.81
CA ASP A 63 4.08 -4.54 -11.23
C ASP A 63 4.49 -5.97 -11.51
N ASN A 64 4.03 -6.56 -12.61
CA ASN A 64 4.31 -7.96 -12.95
C ASN A 64 5.82 -8.25 -12.93
N LYS A 65 6.64 -7.29 -13.40
CA LYS A 65 8.11 -7.41 -13.39
C LYS A 65 8.74 -7.45 -11.99
N VAL A 66 8.06 -6.91 -10.98
CA VAL A 66 8.48 -6.94 -9.56
C VAL A 66 7.79 -8.08 -8.82
N TYR A 67 6.55 -8.41 -9.19
CA TYR A 67 5.76 -9.48 -8.60
C TYR A 67 6.39 -10.86 -8.84
N ASP A 68 6.81 -11.16 -10.07
CA ASP A 68 7.42 -12.45 -10.41
C ASP A 68 8.68 -12.75 -9.58
N PRO A 69 9.68 -11.84 -9.46
CA PRO A 69 10.83 -12.07 -8.59
C PRO A 69 10.46 -12.08 -7.11
N THR A 70 9.49 -11.28 -6.67
CA THR A 70 8.97 -11.30 -5.28
C THR A 70 8.40 -12.67 -4.93
N ARG A 71 7.59 -13.24 -5.83
CA ARG A 71 7.05 -14.59 -5.68
C ARG A 71 8.14 -15.66 -5.74
N SER A 72 9.15 -15.49 -6.60
CA SER A 72 10.29 -16.42 -6.70
C SER A 72 11.18 -16.41 -5.45
N ALA A 73 11.15 -15.34 -4.66
CA ALA A 73 11.83 -15.22 -3.37
C ALA A 73 10.96 -15.68 -2.18
N ASP A 74 9.83 -16.34 -2.45
CA ASP A 74 8.85 -16.81 -1.45
C ASP A 74 8.26 -15.68 -0.56
N ILE A 75 8.32 -14.43 -1.02
CA ILE A 75 7.70 -13.30 -0.34
C ILE A 75 6.21 -13.31 -0.62
N SER A 76 5.40 -13.32 0.43
CA SER A 76 3.94 -13.39 0.33
C SER A 76 3.25 -12.61 1.45
N ALA A 77 1.93 -12.42 1.34
CA ALA A 77 1.13 -11.66 2.31
C ALA A 77 0.97 -12.34 3.68
N VAL A 78 1.53 -13.55 3.84
CA VAL A 78 1.62 -14.23 5.14
C VAL A 78 2.70 -13.60 6.01
N LEU A 79 3.71 -13.00 5.39
CA LEU A 79 4.78 -12.28 6.09
C LEU A 79 4.27 -10.95 6.62
N THR A 80 4.96 -10.41 7.63
CA THR A 80 4.67 -9.07 8.13
C THR A 80 5.03 -8.02 7.08
N PRO A 81 4.37 -6.84 7.06
CA PRO A 81 4.66 -5.77 6.09
C PRO A 81 6.13 -5.39 6.04
N LEU A 82 6.80 -5.36 7.20
CA LEU A 82 8.22 -5.02 7.30
C LEU A 82 9.09 -6.03 6.54
N VAL A 83 8.90 -7.33 6.79
CA VAL A 83 9.63 -8.40 6.09
C VAL A 83 9.35 -8.39 4.58
N VAL A 84 8.12 -8.06 4.16
CA VAL A 84 7.79 -7.90 2.73
C VAL A 84 8.56 -6.71 2.13
N LEU A 85 8.61 -5.57 2.82
CA LEU A 85 9.34 -4.38 2.35
C LEU A 85 10.86 -4.63 2.30
N ASP A 86 11.44 -5.29 3.31
CA ASP A 86 12.86 -5.64 3.34
C ASP A 86 13.21 -6.58 2.18
N GLY A 87 12.39 -7.59 1.92
CA GLY A 87 12.59 -8.49 0.78
C GLY A 87 12.46 -7.77 -0.57
N LEU A 88 11.56 -6.79 -0.67
CA LEU A 88 11.48 -5.93 -1.85
C LEU A 88 12.72 -5.04 -2.00
N TRP A 89 13.27 -4.53 -0.89
CA TRP A 89 14.55 -3.80 -0.88
C TRP A 89 15.68 -4.67 -1.40
N GLU A 90 15.76 -5.93 -1.02
CA GLU A 90 16.77 -6.87 -1.55
C GLU A 90 16.60 -7.13 -3.06
N ILE A 91 15.35 -7.29 -3.52
CA ILE A 91 15.05 -7.57 -4.94
C ILE A 91 15.30 -6.36 -5.83
N LEU A 92 14.90 -5.17 -5.38
CA LEU A 92 15.00 -3.92 -6.14
C LEU A 92 16.36 -3.24 -5.94
N GLY A 93 17.00 -3.48 -4.80
CA GLY A 93 18.19 -2.79 -4.30
C GLY A 93 19.50 -3.56 -4.48
N SER A 94 19.67 -4.26 -5.62
CA SER A 94 21.02 -4.67 -6.07
C SER A 94 21.84 -3.50 -6.67
N SER A 95 21.64 -2.27 -6.19
CA SER A 95 22.67 -1.22 -6.27
C SER A 95 22.61 -0.33 -5.02
N GLU A 96 23.48 -0.64 -4.06
CA GLU A 96 23.98 0.25 -3.00
C GLU A 96 22.94 0.77 -2.00
N HIS A 97 22.78 0.00 -0.94
CA HIS A 97 22.40 0.51 0.38
C HIS A 97 23.58 1.36 0.91
N PRO A 98 23.41 2.65 1.27
CA PRO A 98 24.42 3.37 2.03
C PRO A 98 24.54 2.85 3.46
#